data_AF-A0A7S0JSY8-F1
#
_entry.id   AF-A0A7S0JSY8-F1
#
_cell.length_a   1.000
_cell.length_b   1.000
_cell.length_c   1.000
_cell.angle_alpha   90.00
_cell.angle_beta   90.00
_cell.angle_gamma   90.00
#
_symmetry.space_group_name_H-M   'P 1'
#
loop_
_entity.id
_entity.type
_entity.pdbx_description
1 polymer ?
#
loop_
_entity_poly.entity_id
_entity_poly.type
_entity_poly.pdbx_seq_one_letter_code
_entity_poly.pdbx_strand_id
1 'polypeptide(L)'
;SNIPKGGTESETWLYPSPQQFYNALVRKDKADNVSEADMEHVVAIHNAMNERGWSMLREWETRFHGSELQPGCPKLRRFMGRPFEPSPKARIKAMLGFGEPFDRHDWFVDRGDGKEVRYVLDYYFDSKVEAADPDPKSTKCIHVDVRPAVDSPG
;
A
#
# COMPACT_ATOMS: atom_id res chain seq x y z
N SER A 1 -6.13 -12.40 2.21
CA SER A 1 -6.29 -10.94 2.20
C SER A 1 -7.68 -10.61 2.67
N ASN A 2 -7.88 -9.49 3.35
CA ASN A 2 -9.21 -8.97 3.64
C ASN A 2 -9.61 -7.83 2.68
N ILE A 3 -8.86 -7.62 1.61
CA ILE A 3 -9.10 -6.58 0.61
C ILE A 3 -10.08 -7.12 -0.44
N PRO A 4 -11.33 -6.63 -0.51
CA PRO A 4 -12.29 -7.04 -1.52
C PRO A 4 -11.80 -6.64 -2.91
N LYS A 5 -11.96 -7.55 -3.86
CA LYS A 5 -11.58 -7.34 -5.26
C LYS A 5 -12.73 -6.67 -6.00
N GLY A 6 -12.46 -5.53 -6.62
CA GLY A 6 -13.46 -4.82 -7.42
C GLY A 6 -13.74 -5.57 -8.73
N GLY A 7 -14.98 -5.50 -9.20
CA GLY A 7 -15.43 -6.26 -10.38
C GLY A 7 -15.80 -7.72 -10.11
N THR A 8 -15.78 -8.15 -8.85
CA THR A 8 -16.32 -9.43 -8.40
C THR A 8 -17.29 -9.19 -7.24
N GLU A 9 -18.20 -10.14 -7.02
CA GLU A 9 -19.22 -10.01 -5.98
C GLU A 9 -18.63 -10.23 -4.58
N SER A 10 -17.85 -11.29 -4.40
CA SER A 10 -17.42 -11.76 -3.07
C SER A 10 -15.98 -12.31 -3.03
N GLU A 11 -15.10 -11.91 -3.94
CA GLU A 11 -13.69 -12.32 -3.91
C GLU A 11 -12.79 -11.28 -3.22
N THR A 12 -11.64 -11.75 -2.73
CA THR A 12 -10.58 -10.91 -2.20
C THR A 12 -9.31 -11.05 -3.04
N TRP A 13 -8.40 -10.08 -2.93
CA TRP A 13 -7.08 -10.17 -3.56
C TRP A 13 -6.26 -11.33 -2.98
N LEU A 14 -5.47 -11.99 -3.81
CA LEU A 14 -4.54 -13.03 -3.34
C LEU A 14 -3.14 -12.47 -3.26
N TYR A 15 -2.48 -12.68 -2.13
CA TYR A 15 -1.08 -12.34 -1.95
C TYR A 15 -0.18 -13.43 -2.55
N PRO A 16 0.98 -13.07 -3.10
CA PRO A 16 1.93 -14.05 -3.61
C PRO A 16 2.48 -14.92 -2.47
N SER A 17 2.79 -16.18 -2.77
CA SER A 17 3.54 -17.04 -1.86
C SER A 17 5.00 -16.57 -1.72
N PRO A 18 5.71 -16.97 -0.65
CA PRO A 18 7.14 -16.68 -0.48
C PRO A 18 7.98 -17.01 -1.74
N GLN A 19 7.76 -18.18 -2.34
CA GLN A 19 8.48 -18.56 -3.57
C GLN A 19 8.13 -17.66 -4.76
N GLN A 20 6.84 -17.31 -4.93
CA GLN A 20 6.42 -16.40 -6.00
C GLN A 20 7.07 -15.02 -5.84
N PHE A 21 7.18 -14.55 -4.60
CA PHE A 21 7.83 -13.27 -4.28
C PHE A 21 9.34 -13.33 -4.55
N TYR A 22 10.02 -14.38 -4.08
CA TYR A 22 11.45 -14.59 -4.33
C TYR A 22 11.78 -14.62 -5.82
N ASN A 23 11.04 -15.43 -6.58
CA ASN A 23 11.22 -15.53 -8.04
C ASN A 23 11.00 -14.17 -8.72
N ALA A 24 10.12 -13.31 -8.18
CA ALA A 24 9.94 -11.96 -8.69
C ALA A 24 11.12 -11.03 -8.36
N LEU A 25 11.76 -11.17 -7.19
CA LEU A 25 12.98 -10.45 -6.83
C LEU A 25 14.15 -10.86 -7.73
N VAL A 26 14.33 -12.17 -7.95
CA VAL A 26 15.37 -12.71 -8.84
C VAL A 26 15.22 -12.17 -10.25
N ARG A 27 14.01 -12.18 -10.82
CA ARG A 27 13.75 -11.61 -12.16
C ARG A 27 14.01 -10.11 -12.25
N LYS A 28 13.99 -9.40 -11.12
CA LYS A 28 14.20 -7.95 -11.04
C LYS A 28 15.64 -7.58 -10.67
N ASP A 29 16.53 -8.57 -10.54
CA ASP A 29 17.92 -8.38 -10.09
C ASP A 29 17.98 -7.68 -8.72
N LYS A 30 17.14 -8.14 -7.78
CA LYS A 30 16.97 -7.59 -6.43
C LYS A 30 17.07 -8.65 -5.32
N ALA A 31 17.68 -9.79 -5.61
CA ALA A 31 17.79 -10.92 -4.67
C ALA A 31 19.15 -10.98 -3.95
N ASP A 32 20.11 -10.10 -4.26
CA ASP A 32 21.51 -10.21 -3.84
C ASP A 32 21.74 -10.32 -2.32
N ASN A 33 20.84 -9.75 -1.52
CA ASN A 33 20.94 -9.71 -0.06
C ASN A 33 19.76 -10.39 0.65
N VAL A 34 18.97 -11.20 -0.06
CA VAL A 34 17.79 -11.83 0.53
C VAL A 34 17.76 -13.32 0.19
N SER A 35 17.69 -14.15 1.21
CA SER A 35 17.59 -15.59 1.04
C SER A 35 16.13 -16.03 0.92
N GLU A 36 15.90 -17.25 0.41
CA GLU A 36 14.56 -17.85 0.42
C GLU A 36 14.00 -18.01 1.83
N ALA A 37 14.86 -18.22 2.83
CA ALA A 37 14.45 -18.34 4.23
C ALA A 37 13.86 -17.04 4.79
N ASP A 38 14.28 -15.88 4.27
CA ASP A 38 13.77 -14.58 4.71
C ASP A 38 12.39 -14.26 4.10
N MET A 39 12.00 -14.97 3.03
CA MET A 39 10.80 -14.65 2.25
C MET A 39 9.51 -14.83 3.03
N GLU A 40 9.46 -15.77 3.97
CA GLU A 40 8.30 -15.94 4.83
C GLU A 40 8.03 -14.67 5.64
N HIS A 41 9.06 -14.08 6.23
CA HIS A 41 8.94 -12.84 7.01
C HIS A 41 8.69 -11.63 6.12
N VAL A 42 9.41 -11.50 5.00
CA VAL A 42 9.23 -10.39 4.05
C VAL A 42 7.80 -10.35 3.51
N VAL A 43 7.25 -11.49 3.11
CA VAL A 43 5.87 -11.57 2.62
C VAL A 43 4.87 -11.29 3.73
N ALA A 44 5.10 -11.77 4.96
CA ALA A 44 4.24 -11.47 6.10
C ALA A 44 4.18 -9.96 6.38
N ILE A 45 5.34 -9.28 6.39
CA ILE A 45 5.43 -7.82 6.54
C ILE A 45 4.69 -7.12 5.41
N HIS A 46 4.94 -7.51 4.15
CA HIS A 46 4.28 -6.92 2.99
C HIS A 46 2.75 -7.05 3.05
N ASN A 47 2.25 -8.23 3.41
CA ASN A 47 0.82 -8.48 3.57
C ASN A 47 0.23 -7.61 4.70
N ALA A 48 0.90 -7.53 5.84
CA ALA A 48 0.47 -6.67 6.96
C ALA A 48 0.41 -5.18 6.57
N MET A 49 1.39 -4.69 5.80
CA MET A 49 1.38 -3.32 5.28
C MET A 49 0.21 -3.06 4.33
N ASN A 50 -0.11 -4.03 3.44
CA ASN A 50 -1.26 -3.92 2.54
C ASN A 50 -2.58 -3.87 3.32
N GLU A 51 -2.76 -4.74 4.31
CA GLU A 51 -3.95 -4.74 5.17
C GLU A 51 -4.09 -3.43 5.97
N ARG A 52 -2.97 -2.89 6.49
CA ARG A 52 -2.96 -1.58 7.18
C ARG A 52 -3.34 -0.44 6.23
N GLY A 53 -2.75 -0.40 5.04
CA GLY A 53 -3.08 0.60 4.02
C GLY A 53 -4.56 0.54 3.62
N TRP A 54 -5.10 -0.67 3.47
CA TRP A 54 -6.52 -0.87 3.21
C TRP A 54 -7.42 -0.39 4.36
N SER A 55 -7.04 -0.66 5.61
CA SER A 55 -7.80 -0.18 6.78
C SER A 55 -7.90 1.35 6.79
N MET A 56 -6.77 2.03 6.61
CA MET A 56 -6.71 3.50 6.58
C MET A 56 -7.51 4.08 5.41
N LEU A 57 -7.49 3.42 4.25
CA LEU A 57 -8.31 3.80 3.11
C LEU A 57 -9.80 3.70 3.44
N ARG A 58 -10.24 2.57 4.03
CA ARG A 58 -11.64 2.37 4.43
C ARG A 58 -12.09 3.39 5.46
N GLU A 59 -11.24 3.74 6.41
CA GLU A 59 -11.52 4.82 7.37
C GLU A 59 -11.73 6.15 6.66
N TRP A 60 -10.91 6.47 5.66
CA TRP A 60 -11.04 7.68 4.86
C TRP A 60 -12.36 7.69 4.08
N GLU A 61 -12.67 6.62 3.35
CA GLU A 61 -13.93 6.45 2.61
C GLU A 61 -15.14 6.57 3.54
N THR A 62 -15.11 5.89 4.69
CA THR A 62 -16.22 5.94 5.66
C THR A 62 -16.42 7.35 6.22
N ARG A 63 -15.33 8.05 6.54
CA ARG A 63 -15.36 9.38 7.16
C ARG A 63 -15.85 10.47 6.21
N PHE A 64 -15.48 10.41 4.93
CA PHE A 64 -15.74 11.50 3.99
C PHE A 64 -16.76 11.16 2.91
N HIS A 65 -16.98 9.89 2.60
CA HIS A 65 -17.86 9.42 1.53
C HIS A 65 -18.79 8.28 1.97
N GLY A 66 -19.00 8.07 3.28
CA GLY A 66 -19.79 6.95 3.79
C GLY A 66 -21.22 6.88 3.24
N SER A 67 -21.84 8.03 2.94
CA SER A 67 -23.17 8.10 2.31
C SER A 67 -23.19 7.76 0.82
N GLU A 68 -22.04 7.77 0.14
CA GLU A 68 -21.89 7.44 -1.28
C GLU A 68 -21.58 5.96 -1.51
N LEU A 69 -21.17 5.23 -0.47
CA LEU A 69 -20.79 3.83 -0.58
C LEU A 69 -22.01 2.91 -0.77
N GLN A 70 -21.97 2.09 -1.82
CA GLN A 70 -22.93 1.01 -1.98
C GLN A 70 -22.66 -0.17 -1.03
N PRO A 71 -23.66 -1.04 -0.77
CA PRO A 71 -23.45 -2.24 0.03
C PRO A 71 -22.26 -3.08 -0.45
N GLY A 72 -21.36 -3.43 0.46
CA GLY A 72 -20.17 -4.22 0.15
C GLY A 72 -18.99 -3.43 -0.46
N CYS A 73 -19.09 -2.10 -0.53
CA CYS A 73 -18.00 -1.19 -0.94
C CYS A 73 -17.35 -0.50 0.28
N PRO A 74 -16.12 0.03 0.17
CA PRO A 74 -15.27 0.12 -1.03
C PRO A 74 -14.61 -1.20 -1.44
N LYS A 75 -14.28 -1.35 -2.74
CA LYS A 75 -13.53 -2.50 -3.29
C LYS A 75 -12.29 -2.05 -4.07
N LEU A 76 -11.17 -2.77 -3.97
CA LEU A 76 -9.94 -2.44 -4.71
C LEU A 76 -9.99 -3.02 -6.13
N ARG A 77 -10.01 -2.16 -7.16
CA ARG A 77 -10.06 -2.56 -8.57
C ARG A 77 -8.70 -2.94 -9.13
N ARG A 78 -7.68 -2.14 -8.81
CA ARG A 78 -6.30 -2.32 -9.27
C ARG A 78 -5.35 -1.46 -8.45
N PHE A 79 -4.07 -1.79 -8.51
CA PHE A 79 -3.00 -1.03 -7.91
C PHE A 79 -1.85 -0.89 -8.89
N MET A 80 -1.02 0.15 -8.71
CA MET A 80 0.13 0.44 -9.56
C MET A 80 1.26 1.00 -8.71
N GLY A 81 2.44 0.37 -8.76
CA GLY A 81 3.64 0.92 -8.15
C GLY A 81 4.17 2.11 -8.96
N ARG A 82 4.53 3.19 -8.28
CA ARG A 82 5.13 4.41 -8.86
C ARG A 82 6.37 4.86 -8.08
N PRO A 83 7.40 3.99 -7.94
CA PRO A 83 8.54 4.24 -7.04
C PRO A 83 9.39 5.45 -7.45
N PHE A 84 9.38 5.86 -8.72
CA PHE A 84 10.17 6.99 -9.24
C PHE A 84 9.37 8.28 -9.44
N GLU A 85 8.10 8.29 -9.04
CA GLU A 85 7.23 9.44 -9.24
C GLU A 85 6.75 9.94 -7.87
N PRO A 86 7.41 10.92 -7.24
CA PRO A 86 6.96 11.44 -5.96
C PRO A 86 5.63 12.18 -6.13
N SER A 87 4.69 11.92 -5.21
CA SER A 87 3.40 12.59 -5.16
C SER A 87 3.55 14.09 -4.88
N PRO A 88 2.57 14.96 -5.21
CA PRO A 88 2.65 16.39 -4.91
C PRO A 88 2.94 16.68 -3.44
N LYS A 89 2.30 15.93 -2.53
CA LYS A 89 2.52 16.04 -1.08
C LYS A 89 3.95 15.62 -0.70
N ALA A 90 4.45 14.53 -1.27
CA ALA A 90 5.82 14.06 -1.04
C ALA A 90 6.85 15.11 -1.49
N ARG A 91 6.66 15.74 -2.66
CA ARG A 91 7.53 16.82 -3.16
C ARG A 91 7.59 18.00 -2.19
N ILE A 92 6.44 18.45 -1.68
CA ILE A 92 6.39 19.54 -0.70
C ILE A 92 7.08 19.14 0.61
N LYS A 93 6.82 17.92 1.11
CA LYS A 93 7.50 17.40 2.32
C LYS A 93 9.03 17.34 2.15
N ALA A 94 9.50 16.88 1.00
CA ALA A 94 10.92 16.82 0.67
C ALA A 94 11.56 18.22 0.64
N MET A 95 10.89 19.19 0.01
CA MET A 95 11.33 20.60 0.00
C MET A 95 11.43 21.21 1.40
N LEU A 96 10.60 20.74 2.34
CA LEU A 96 10.62 21.18 3.75
C LEU A 96 11.55 20.34 4.64
N GLY A 97 12.29 19.37 4.08
CA GLY A 97 13.27 18.55 4.81
C GLY A 97 12.69 17.37 5.61
N PHE A 98 11.44 16.98 5.37
CA PHE A 98 10.79 15.85 6.08
C PHE A 98 11.09 14.47 5.48
N GLY A 99 11.93 14.39 4.45
CA GLY A 99 12.28 13.16 3.74
C GLY A 99 11.27 12.75 2.66
N GLU A 100 11.67 11.78 1.85
CA GLU A 100 10.89 11.23 0.74
C GLU A 100 10.38 9.82 1.06
N PRO A 101 9.24 9.42 0.49
CA PRO A 101 8.80 8.04 0.59
C PRO A 101 9.76 7.12 -0.16
N PHE A 102 10.08 5.97 0.43
CA PHE A 102 10.93 4.96 -0.22
C PHE A 102 10.15 4.14 -1.26
N ASP A 103 8.82 4.13 -1.16
CA ASP A 103 7.93 3.45 -2.10
C ASP A 103 6.59 4.17 -2.19
N ARG A 104 5.98 4.12 -3.37
CA ARG A 104 4.67 4.74 -3.64
C ARG A 104 3.81 3.78 -4.43
N HIS A 105 2.57 3.64 -3.97
CA HIS A 105 1.53 2.89 -4.67
C HIS A 105 0.30 3.75 -4.92
N ASP A 106 -0.24 3.65 -6.12
CA ASP A 106 -1.54 4.20 -6.47
C ASP A 106 -2.58 3.09 -6.46
N TRP A 107 -3.62 3.22 -5.64
CA TRP A 107 -4.72 2.26 -5.53
C TRP A 107 -5.97 2.85 -6.16
N PHE A 108 -6.71 2.06 -6.92
CA PHE A 108 -7.94 2.48 -7.59
C PHE A 108 -9.10 1.73 -6.97
N VAL A 109 -10.01 2.50 -6.38
CA VAL A 109 -11.08 1.99 -5.53
C VAL A 109 -12.42 2.27 -6.16
N ASP A 110 -13.30 1.28 -6.11
CA ASP A 110 -14.67 1.34 -6.58
C ASP A 110 -15.61 1.49 -5.38
N ARG A 111 -16.50 2.50 -5.46
CA ARG A 111 -17.54 2.79 -4.45
C ARG A 111 -18.88 2.11 -4.77
N GLY A 112 -18.96 1.43 -5.91
CA GLY A 112 -20.16 0.76 -6.44
C GLY A 112 -20.90 1.59 -7.49
N ASP A 113 -20.56 2.86 -7.67
CA ASP A 113 -21.16 3.75 -8.68
C ASP A 113 -20.52 3.59 -10.08
N GLY A 114 -19.59 2.64 -10.23
CA GLY A 114 -18.87 2.37 -11.47
C GLY A 114 -17.71 3.33 -11.74
N LYS A 115 -17.42 4.27 -10.82
CA LYS A 115 -16.25 5.17 -10.92
C LYS A 115 -15.09 4.65 -10.09
N GLU A 116 -13.88 4.86 -10.61
CA GLU A 116 -12.64 4.56 -9.88
C GLU A 116 -12.10 5.82 -9.22
N VAL A 117 -11.95 5.79 -7.89
CA VAL A 117 -11.27 6.83 -7.13
C VAL A 117 -9.83 6.41 -6.89
N ARG A 118 -8.88 7.26 -7.29
CA ARG A 118 -7.45 7.01 -7.09
C ARG A 118 -7.03 7.46 -5.69
N TYR A 119 -6.36 6.57 -4.98
CA TYR A 119 -5.66 6.80 -3.73
C TYR A 119 -4.15 6.71 -3.93
N VAL A 120 -3.42 7.55 -3.21
CA VAL A 120 -1.96 7.51 -3.10
C VAL A 120 -1.59 6.96 -1.73
N LEU A 121 -0.74 5.94 -1.72
CA LEU A 121 -0.14 5.32 -0.55
C LEU A 121 1.37 5.58 -0.64
N ASP A 122 1.86 6.52 0.15
CA ASP A 122 3.29 6.80 0.27
C ASP A 122 3.85 6.10 1.52
N TYR A 123 4.87 5.27 1.35
CA TYR A 123 5.52 4.54 2.43
C TYR A 123 6.81 5.25 2.85
N TYR A 124 6.93 5.51 4.14
CA TYR A 124 8.06 6.17 4.77
C TYR A 124 8.69 5.23 5.79
N PHE A 125 10.01 5.32 5.90
CA PHE A 125 10.78 4.55 6.86
C PHE A 125 11.24 5.46 8.00
N ASP A 126 10.98 5.04 9.23
CA ASP A 126 11.41 5.73 10.44
C ASP A 126 12.54 4.93 11.11
N SER A 127 13.77 5.36 10.85
CA SER A 127 14.99 4.76 11.40
C SER A 127 15.10 4.90 12.93
N LYS A 128 14.41 5.87 13.54
CA LYS A 128 14.40 6.00 15.01
C LYS A 128 13.53 4.94 15.65
N VAL A 129 12.39 4.63 15.02
CA VAL A 129 11.51 3.54 15.47
C VAL A 129 12.17 2.19 15.24
N GLU A 130 12.87 1.99 14.12
CA GLU A 130 13.67 0.78 13.89
C GLU A 130 14.73 0.59 14.99
N ALA A 131 15.52 1.62 15.30
CA ALA A 131 16.55 1.53 16.34
C ALA A 131 15.98 1.26 17.75
N ALA A 132 14.71 1.56 17.99
CA ALA A 132 14.04 1.38 19.27
C ALA A 132 13.23 0.07 19.37
N ASP A 133 13.00 -0.64 18.26
CA ASP A 133 12.26 -1.89 18.22
C ASP A 133 13.20 -3.08 17.94
N PRO A 134 13.51 -3.92 18.93
CA PRO A 134 14.44 -5.04 18.75
C PRO A 134 13.85 -6.19 17.93
N ASP A 135 12.56 -6.16 17.58
CA ASP A 135 11.94 -7.18 16.74
C ASP A 135 12.24 -6.93 15.26
N PRO A 136 13.05 -7.79 14.60
CA PRO A 136 13.36 -7.65 13.17
C PRO A 136 12.14 -7.86 12.26
N LYS A 137 11.01 -8.32 12.80
CA LYS A 137 9.74 -8.52 12.09
C LYS A 137 8.77 -7.36 12.28
N SER A 138 9.15 -6.35 13.06
CA SER A 138 8.28 -5.21 13.34
C SER A 138 8.02 -4.38 12.09
N THR A 139 6.74 -4.10 11.84
CA THR A 139 6.32 -3.17 10.79
C THR A 139 6.15 -1.74 11.30
N LYS A 140 6.49 -1.48 12.58
CA LYS A 140 6.28 -0.16 13.22
C LYS A 140 7.18 0.93 12.65
N CYS A 141 8.38 0.56 12.18
CA CYS A 141 9.29 1.48 11.50
C CYS A 141 8.78 1.90 10.12
N ILE A 142 7.76 1.23 9.57
CA ILE A 142 7.16 1.60 8.30
C ILE A 142 5.83 2.33 8.56
N HIS A 143 5.79 3.58 8.12
CA HIS A 143 4.60 4.42 8.16
C HIS A 143 4.02 4.59 6.75
N VAL A 144 2.71 4.42 6.60
CA VAL A 144 2.00 4.64 5.33
C VAL A 144 1.11 5.88 5.43
N ASP A 145 1.26 6.81 4.49
CA ASP A 145 0.42 8.00 4.33
C ASP A 145 -0.59 7.73 3.20
N VAL A 146 -1.82 7.36 3.58
CA VAL A 146 -2.92 7.02 2.67
C VAL A 146 -3.86 8.22 2.49
N ARG A 147 -4.17 8.57 1.24
CA ARG A 147 -5.08 9.69 0.90
C ARG A 147 -5.58 9.58 -0.54
N PRO A 148 -6.70 10.22 -0.90
CA PRO A 148 -7.07 10.37 -2.30
C PRO A 148 -6.02 11.17 -3.06
N ALA A 149 -5.87 10.85 -4.33
CA ALA A 149 -5.03 11.60 -5.25
C ALA A 149 -5.68 12.96 -5.55
N VAL A 150 -4.90 14.03 -5.42
CA VAL A 150 -5.33 15.41 -5.74
C VAL A 150 -4.89 15.84 -7.14
N ASP A 151 -4.08 15.01 -7.79
CA ASP A 151 -3.46 15.18 -9.11
C ASP A 151 -4.14 14.33 -10.18
N SER A 152 -5.34 13.81 -9.91
CA SER A 152 -6.22 13.20 -10.91
C SER A 152 -7.48 14.02 -11.09
N PRO A 153 -7.85 14.39 -12.33
CA PRO A 153 -9.22 14.82 -12.58
C PRO A 153 -10.14 13.63 -12.30
N GLY A 154 -11.18 13.88 -11.51
CA GLY A 154 -12.32 12.98 -11.31
C GLY A 154 -13.32 13.06 -12.46
#